data_AF-L5L7E8-F1
#
_entry.id   AF-L5L7E8-F1
#
_cell.length_a   1.000
_cell.length_b   1.000
_cell.length_c   1.000
_cell.angle_alpha   90.00
_cell.angle_beta   90.00
_cell.angle_gamma   90.00
#
_symmetry.space_group_name_H-M   'P 1'
#
loop_
_entity.id
_entity.type
_entity.pdbx_description
1 polymer ?
#
loop_
_entity_poly.entity_id
_entity_poly.type
_entity_poly.pdbx_seq_one_letter_code
_entity_poly.pdbx_strand_id
1 'polypeptide(L)'
;MITNESAAESVVPTVPKPAAASETPELEEPAWPWKDAPIRALVQRILQLQAERAQAFRWLEEGHRQYLRSGPPYDFPRYRSKVHEVTQAFAAVSREVLAVEAELAGPRAQPLLAGHVRSLQQLEQTRLATVALLQLMRVPELTGQEDTLQMHQLKMKVIKTMEAISEVLQDLRFDAESVE
;
A
#
# COMPACT_ATOMS: atom_id res chain seq x y z
N MET A 1 -36.68 45.31 47.03
CA MET A 1 -35.48 45.67 47.81
C MET A 1 -35.10 44.42 48.61
N ILE A 2 -33.95 43.84 48.25
CA ILE A 2 -33.01 42.96 48.99
C ILE A 2 -33.30 42.83 50.50
N THR A 3 -33.23 41.69 51.21
CA THR A 3 -32.35 40.50 51.17
C THR A 3 -33.04 39.35 51.92
N ASN A 4 -32.84 38.10 51.52
CA ASN A 4 -32.69 37.05 52.53
C ASN A 4 -31.69 35.97 52.10
N GLU A 5 -30.86 35.64 53.06
CA GLU A 5 -29.78 34.70 53.13
C GLU A 5 -30.30 33.25 53.16
N SER A 6 -29.63 32.34 52.45
CA SER A 6 -29.60 30.93 52.80
C SER A 6 -28.37 30.29 52.20
N ALA A 7 -27.42 29.97 53.08
CA ALA A 7 -26.34 29.04 52.80
C ALA A 7 -26.94 27.67 52.39
N ALA A 8 -26.44 27.12 51.30
CA ALA A 8 -26.59 25.71 50.97
C ALA A 8 -25.20 25.20 50.58
N GLU A 9 -24.67 24.33 51.44
CA GLU A 9 -23.49 23.50 51.19
C GLU A 9 -23.59 22.84 49.81
N SER A 10 -22.62 23.15 48.94
CA SER A 10 -22.49 22.49 47.65
C SER A 10 -21.82 21.14 47.88
N VAL A 11 -22.65 20.10 48.01
CA VAL A 11 -22.22 18.70 47.97
C VAL A 11 -21.61 18.45 46.60
N VAL A 12 -20.29 18.30 46.57
CA VAL A 12 -19.52 17.91 45.38
C VAL A 12 -20.02 16.53 44.91
N PRO A 13 -20.55 16.39 43.67
CA PRO A 13 -20.85 15.08 43.14
C PRO A 13 -19.53 14.38 42.82
N THR A 14 -19.26 13.29 43.53
CA THR A 14 -18.16 12.37 43.21
C THR A 14 -18.43 11.75 41.84
N VAL A 15 -17.79 12.29 40.80
CA VAL A 15 -17.79 11.71 39.46
C VAL A 15 -17.17 10.32 39.54
N PRO A 16 -17.85 9.26 39.07
CA PRO A 16 -17.21 7.96 38.92
C PRO A 16 -16.10 8.09 37.87
N LYS A 17 -14.86 7.82 38.30
CA LYS A 17 -13.69 7.66 37.45
C LYS A 17 -14.06 6.74 36.27
N PRO A 18 -13.91 7.17 35.00
CA PRO A 18 -14.08 6.26 33.89
C PRO A 18 -13.01 5.18 34.03
N ALA A 19 -13.46 3.95 34.21
CA ALA A 19 -12.63 2.76 34.15
C ALA A 19 -11.79 2.84 32.86
N ALA A 20 -10.51 2.57 33.04
CA ALA A 20 -9.50 2.67 32.00
C ALA A 20 -9.99 1.97 30.73
N ALA A 21 -10.22 2.75 29.68
CA ALA A 21 -10.20 2.25 28.33
C ALA A 21 -8.76 1.78 28.08
N SER A 22 -8.53 0.47 28.22
CA SER A 22 -7.25 -0.16 27.95
C SER A 22 -7.49 -1.48 27.25
N GLU A 23 -8.27 -1.42 26.17
CA GLU A 23 -8.25 -2.45 25.14
C GLU A 23 -8.21 -1.70 23.80
N THR A 24 -7.09 -1.02 23.55
CA THR A 24 -6.58 -1.01 22.18
C THR A 24 -6.51 -2.48 21.77
N PRO A 25 -7.20 -2.91 20.69
CA PRO A 25 -6.89 -4.21 20.13
C PRO A 25 -5.42 -4.10 19.77
N GLU A 26 -4.56 -4.86 20.47
CA GLU A 26 -3.26 -5.20 19.93
C GLU A 26 -3.60 -5.80 18.57
N LEU A 27 -3.42 -5.00 17.52
CA LEU A 27 -3.28 -5.52 16.19
C LEU A 27 -2.11 -6.47 16.32
N GLU A 28 -2.40 -7.75 16.53
CA GLU A 28 -1.40 -8.81 16.51
C GLU A 28 -0.64 -8.60 15.21
N GLU A 29 0.55 -7.98 15.32
CA GLU A 29 1.43 -7.86 14.17
C GLU A 29 1.63 -9.28 13.68
N PRO A 30 1.43 -9.55 12.38
CA PRO A 30 1.60 -10.90 11.88
C PRO A 30 2.99 -11.36 12.30
N ALA A 31 3.06 -12.43 13.09
CA ALA A 31 4.33 -13.00 13.48
C ALA A 31 4.98 -13.57 12.22
N TRP A 32 5.74 -12.73 11.52
CA TRP A 32 6.34 -13.11 10.25
C TRP A 32 7.36 -14.21 10.51
N PRO A 33 7.34 -15.31 9.75
CA PRO A 33 8.18 -16.49 10.00
C PRO A 33 9.64 -16.28 9.53
N TRP A 34 10.18 -15.08 9.71
CA TRP A 34 11.48 -14.69 9.14
C TRP A 34 12.61 -14.61 10.14
N LYS A 35 12.31 -14.65 11.45
CA LYS A 35 13.29 -14.44 12.52
C LYS A 35 14.58 -15.26 12.34
N ASP A 36 14.45 -16.50 11.85
CA ASP A 36 15.57 -17.41 11.64
C ASP A 36 15.78 -17.80 10.16
N ALA A 37 15.03 -17.20 9.22
CA ALA A 37 15.11 -17.55 7.80
C ALA A 37 16.43 -17.04 7.18
N PRO A 38 17.10 -17.74 6.26
CA PRO A 38 18.31 -17.21 5.62
C PRO A 38 18.01 -15.98 4.75
N ILE A 39 19.01 -15.14 4.46
CA ILE A 39 18.83 -13.91 3.66
C ILE A 39 18.25 -14.23 2.28
N ARG A 40 18.72 -15.31 1.63
CA ARG A 40 18.12 -15.78 0.37
C ARG A 40 16.62 -16.02 0.47
N ALA A 41 16.09 -16.48 1.62
CA ALA A 41 14.67 -16.74 1.78
C ALA A 41 13.87 -15.43 1.83
N LEU A 42 14.42 -14.39 2.45
CA LEU A 42 13.84 -13.04 2.43
C LEU A 42 13.79 -12.48 0.99
N VAL A 43 14.87 -12.63 0.25
CA VAL A 43 14.94 -12.18 -1.16
C VAL A 43 13.97 -12.96 -2.05
N GLN A 44 13.90 -14.28 -1.90
CA GLN A 44 12.90 -15.10 -2.60
C GLN A 44 11.49 -14.67 -2.25
N ARG A 45 11.22 -14.31 -0.99
CA ARG A 45 9.91 -13.80 -0.59
C ARG A 45 9.59 -12.47 -1.26
N ILE A 46 10.55 -11.55 -1.38
CA ILE A 46 10.38 -10.30 -2.14
C ILE A 46 10.03 -10.59 -3.61
N LEU A 47 10.71 -11.53 -4.27
CA LEU A 47 10.40 -11.91 -5.66
C LEU A 47 8.98 -12.47 -5.79
N GLN A 48 8.55 -13.31 -4.85
CA GLN A 48 7.20 -13.84 -4.79
C GLN A 48 6.16 -12.72 -4.58
N LEU A 49 6.43 -11.77 -3.69
CA LEU A 49 5.59 -10.60 -3.44
C LEU A 49 5.47 -9.71 -4.69
N GLN A 50 6.51 -9.62 -5.53
CA GLN A 50 6.42 -8.94 -6.82
C GLN A 50 5.55 -9.68 -7.83
N ALA A 51 5.57 -11.02 -7.84
CA ALA A 51 4.66 -11.81 -8.67
C ALA A 51 3.20 -11.62 -8.25
N GLU A 52 2.93 -11.62 -6.94
CA GLU A 52 1.61 -11.32 -6.36
C GLU A 52 1.14 -9.91 -6.73
N ARG A 53 2.02 -8.91 -6.61
CA ARG A 53 1.74 -7.53 -7.03
C ARG A 53 1.43 -7.43 -8.53
N ALA A 54 2.19 -8.12 -9.37
CA ALA A 54 1.93 -8.16 -10.81
C ALA A 54 0.56 -8.80 -11.13
N GLN A 55 0.13 -9.79 -10.35
CA GLN A 55 -1.21 -10.37 -10.46
C GLN A 55 -2.30 -9.37 -10.05
N ALA A 56 -2.10 -8.60 -8.98
CA ALA A 56 -3.02 -7.55 -8.56
C ALA A 56 -3.19 -6.46 -9.64
N PHE A 57 -2.09 -6.04 -10.30
CA PHE A 57 -2.16 -5.13 -11.44
C PHE A 57 -2.97 -5.71 -12.62
N ARG A 58 -2.80 -7.00 -12.93
CA ARG A 58 -3.60 -7.66 -13.99
C ARG A 58 -5.09 -7.64 -13.65
N TRP A 59 -5.45 -7.91 -12.40
CA TRP A 59 -6.83 -7.86 -11.95
C TRP A 59 -7.42 -6.44 -11.97
N LEU A 60 -6.63 -5.43 -11.61
CA LEU A 60 -7.04 -4.03 -11.70
C LEU A 60 -7.36 -3.63 -13.14
N GLU A 61 -6.45 -3.96 -14.06
CA GLU A 61 -6.61 -3.64 -15.49
C GLU A 61 -7.81 -4.37 -16.09
N GLU A 62 -8.02 -5.64 -15.75
CA GLU A 62 -9.18 -6.39 -16.23
C GLU A 62 -10.49 -5.83 -15.67
N GLY A 63 -10.55 -5.50 -14.38
CA GLY A 63 -11.70 -4.83 -13.76
C GLY A 63 -12.03 -3.50 -14.44
N HIS A 64 -11.02 -2.71 -14.77
CA HIS A 64 -11.19 -1.44 -15.46
C HIS A 64 -11.65 -1.62 -16.92
N ARG A 65 -11.16 -2.63 -17.64
CA ARG A 65 -11.67 -2.95 -18.99
C ARG A 65 -13.12 -3.38 -18.96
N GLN A 66 -13.53 -4.18 -17.99
CA GLN A 66 -14.93 -4.57 -17.81
C GLN A 66 -15.80 -3.36 -17.51
N TYR A 67 -15.33 -2.44 -16.65
CA TYR A 67 -16.00 -1.18 -16.37
C TYR A 67 -16.21 -0.35 -17.65
N LEU A 68 -15.17 -0.14 -18.46
CA LEU A 68 -15.31 0.61 -19.71
C LEU A 68 -16.23 -0.08 -20.73
N ARG A 69 -16.24 -1.42 -20.75
CA ARG A 69 -17.09 -2.22 -21.65
C ARG A 69 -18.55 -2.29 -21.24
N SER A 70 -18.90 -2.01 -19.97
CA SER A 70 -20.31 -2.03 -19.55
C SER A 70 -21.13 -0.95 -20.28
N GLY A 71 -20.46 0.09 -20.80
CA GLY A 71 -21.10 1.23 -21.45
C GLY A 71 -22.04 1.98 -20.51
N PRO A 72 -22.79 2.96 -21.01
CA PRO A 72 -23.83 3.63 -20.23
C PRO A 72 -25.06 2.71 -20.04
N PRO A 73 -25.59 2.53 -18.81
CA PRO A 73 -25.05 3.04 -17.55
C PRO A 73 -23.89 2.17 -17.04
N TYR A 74 -22.80 2.81 -16.60
CA TYR A 74 -21.63 2.08 -16.11
C TYR A 74 -21.93 1.29 -14.83
N ASP A 75 -21.40 0.07 -14.74
CA ASP A 75 -21.48 -0.75 -13.52
C ASP A 75 -20.41 -0.34 -12.50
N PHE A 76 -20.56 0.88 -11.97
CA PHE A 76 -19.67 1.42 -10.96
C PHE A 76 -19.64 0.61 -9.65
N PRO A 77 -20.76 0.07 -9.11
CA PRO A 77 -20.73 -0.75 -7.91
C PRO A 77 -19.83 -1.99 -8.03
N ARG A 78 -19.88 -2.69 -9.18
CA ARG A 78 -19.01 -3.84 -9.44
C ARG A 78 -17.55 -3.43 -9.57
N TYR A 79 -17.26 -2.35 -10.30
CA TYR A 79 -15.89 -1.86 -10.44
C TYR A 79 -15.30 -1.41 -9.11
N ARG A 80 -16.06 -0.67 -8.28
CA ARG A 80 -15.65 -0.25 -6.94
C ARG A 80 -15.30 -1.44 -6.05
N SER A 81 -16.11 -2.50 -6.08
CA SER A 81 -15.85 -3.72 -5.32
C SER A 81 -14.52 -4.37 -5.76
N LYS A 82 -14.28 -4.44 -7.07
CA LYS A 82 -13.01 -4.94 -7.63
C LYS A 82 -11.81 -4.09 -7.21
N VAL A 83 -11.92 -2.77 -7.27
CA VAL A 83 -10.86 -1.85 -6.82
C VAL A 83 -10.56 -2.09 -5.35
N HIS A 84 -11.58 -2.24 -4.49
CA HIS A 84 -11.40 -2.51 -3.07
C HIS A 84 -10.62 -3.81 -2.81
N GLU A 85 -11.00 -4.91 -3.45
CA GLU A 85 -10.28 -6.20 -3.34
C GLU A 85 -8.80 -6.07 -3.74
N VAL A 86 -8.54 -5.41 -4.86
CA VAL A 86 -7.18 -5.19 -5.37
C VAL A 86 -6.39 -4.27 -4.43
N THR A 87 -6.99 -3.22 -3.87
CA THR A 87 -6.34 -2.35 -2.88
C THR A 87 -5.92 -3.12 -1.64
N GLN A 88 -6.76 -4.05 -1.15
CA GLN A 88 -6.40 -4.91 -0.03
C GLN A 88 -5.20 -5.81 -0.37
N ALA A 89 -5.17 -6.38 -1.58
CA ALA A 89 -4.05 -7.19 -2.04
C ALA A 89 -2.74 -6.38 -2.11
N PHE A 90 -2.77 -5.17 -2.69
CA PHE A 90 -1.60 -4.28 -2.70
C PHE A 90 -1.14 -3.89 -1.28
N ALA A 91 -2.09 -3.63 -0.37
CA ALA A 91 -1.79 -3.28 1.01
C ALA A 91 -1.15 -4.44 1.77
N ALA A 92 -1.65 -5.67 1.58
CA ALA A 92 -1.09 -6.88 2.17
C ALA A 92 0.36 -7.09 1.73
N VAL A 93 0.61 -7.06 0.41
CA VAL A 93 1.96 -7.16 -0.15
C VAL A 93 2.87 -6.07 0.40
N SER A 94 2.39 -4.82 0.46
CA SER A 94 3.21 -3.69 0.92
C SER A 94 3.58 -3.78 2.39
N ARG A 95 2.66 -4.24 3.26
CA ARG A 95 2.99 -4.47 4.69
C ARG A 95 4.09 -5.51 4.84
N GLU A 96 4.01 -6.58 4.05
CA GLU A 96 5.01 -7.64 4.12
C GLU A 96 6.38 -7.18 3.59
N VAL A 97 6.42 -6.44 2.48
CA VAL A 97 7.67 -5.84 1.96
C VAL A 97 8.32 -4.92 2.99
N LEU A 98 7.54 -4.07 3.67
CA LEU A 98 8.06 -3.17 4.72
C LEU A 98 8.63 -3.95 5.90
N ALA A 99 7.99 -5.05 6.28
CA ALA A 99 8.48 -5.89 7.36
C ALA A 99 9.77 -6.64 6.96
N VAL A 100 9.91 -7.08 5.70
CA VAL A 100 11.17 -7.64 5.18
C VAL A 100 12.27 -6.58 5.15
N GLU A 101 11.96 -5.35 4.73
CA GLU A 101 12.91 -4.22 4.77
C GLU A 101 13.42 -3.98 6.20
N ALA A 102 12.53 -3.97 7.19
CA ALA A 102 12.87 -3.78 8.59
C ALA A 102 13.76 -4.92 9.13
N GLU A 103 13.46 -6.17 8.77
CA GLU A 103 14.27 -7.35 9.12
C GLU A 103 15.70 -7.22 8.54
N LEU A 104 15.82 -6.85 7.26
CA LEU A 104 17.10 -6.65 6.60
C LEU A 104 17.90 -5.49 7.21
N ALA A 105 17.26 -4.36 7.47
CA ALA A 105 17.93 -3.17 8.01
C ALA A 105 18.36 -3.34 9.48
N GLY A 106 17.54 -4.02 10.28
CA GLY A 106 17.74 -4.20 11.72
C GLY A 106 18.49 -5.49 12.04
N PRO A 107 17.78 -6.59 12.38
CA PRO A 107 18.39 -7.85 12.83
C PRO A 107 19.49 -8.40 11.93
N ARG A 108 19.38 -8.25 10.61
CA ARG A 108 20.39 -8.78 9.68
C ARG A 108 21.57 -7.85 9.43
N ALA A 109 21.45 -6.57 9.84
CA ALA A 109 22.44 -5.53 9.56
C ALA A 109 22.84 -5.47 8.07
N GLN A 110 21.87 -5.59 7.17
CA GLN A 110 22.02 -5.53 5.72
C GLN A 110 21.41 -4.24 5.12
N PRO A 111 22.00 -3.06 5.36
CA PRO A 111 21.44 -1.79 4.93
C PRO A 111 21.38 -1.63 3.40
N LEU A 112 22.30 -2.28 2.66
CA LEU A 112 22.29 -2.26 1.19
C LEU A 112 21.05 -2.98 0.64
N LEU A 113 20.82 -4.22 1.09
CA LEU A 113 19.64 -5.00 0.69
C LEU A 113 18.33 -4.32 1.11
N ALA A 114 18.28 -3.75 2.31
CA ALA A 114 17.13 -2.95 2.75
C ALA A 114 16.92 -1.71 1.86
N GLY A 115 18.01 -1.05 1.43
CA GLY A 115 17.96 0.07 0.49
C GLY A 115 17.33 -0.30 -0.85
N HIS A 116 17.70 -1.47 -1.40
CA HIS A 116 17.06 -2.01 -2.62
C HIS A 116 15.57 -2.26 -2.42
N VAL A 117 15.17 -2.90 -1.31
CA VAL A 117 13.76 -3.16 -1.00
C VAL A 117 12.96 -1.85 -0.86
N ARG A 118 13.55 -0.82 -0.26
CA ARG A 118 12.94 0.51 -0.17
C ARG A 118 12.74 1.15 -1.54
N SER A 119 13.78 1.15 -2.38
CA SER A 119 13.73 1.68 -3.75
C SER A 119 12.64 0.97 -4.57
N LEU A 120 12.59 -0.36 -4.47
CA LEU A 120 11.57 -1.19 -5.09
C LEU A 120 10.15 -0.78 -4.66
N GLN A 121 9.92 -0.54 -3.38
CA GLN A 121 8.62 -0.11 -2.86
C GLN A 121 8.22 1.29 -3.36
N GLN A 122 9.18 2.23 -3.47
CA GLN A 122 8.95 3.57 -4.02
C GLN A 122 8.61 3.53 -5.52
N LEU A 123 9.31 2.68 -6.28
CA LEU A 123 9.02 2.47 -7.70
C LEU A 123 7.64 1.84 -7.89
N GLU A 124 7.27 0.86 -7.08
CA GLU A 124 5.93 0.24 -7.14
C GLU A 124 4.82 1.22 -6.76
N GLN A 125 5.04 2.12 -5.79
CA GLN A 125 4.12 3.22 -5.49
C GLN A 125 3.97 4.16 -6.70
N THR A 126 5.09 4.54 -7.33
CA THR A 126 5.10 5.38 -8.53
C THR A 126 4.34 4.74 -9.68
N ARG A 127 4.53 3.43 -9.89
CA ARG A 127 3.82 2.64 -10.89
C ARG A 127 2.32 2.63 -10.63
N LEU A 128 1.89 2.32 -9.40
CA LEU A 128 0.48 2.29 -9.04
C LEU A 128 -0.20 3.64 -9.24
N ALA A 129 0.43 4.73 -8.79
CA ALA A 129 -0.10 6.08 -9.00
C ALA A 129 -0.23 6.43 -10.49
N THR A 130 0.78 6.10 -11.30
CA THR A 130 0.79 6.37 -12.74
C THR A 130 -0.29 5.54 -13.47
N VAL A 131 -0.49 4.28 -13.07
CA VAL A 131 -1.57 3.42 -13.60
C VAL A 131 -2.95 3.95 -13.21
N ALA A 132 -3.14 4.40 -11.97
CA ALA A 132 -4.41 4.98 -11.54
C ALA A 132 -4.76 6.24 -12.35
N LEU A 133 -3.80 7.14 -12.57
CA LEU A 133 -3.98 8.31 -13.43
C LEU A 133 -4.34 7.91 -14.87
N LEU A 134 -3.67 6.89 -15.43
CA LEU A 134 -4.01 6.37 -16.76
C LEU A 134 -5.43 5.82 -16.86
N GLN A 135 -5.96 5.22 -15.79
CA GLN A 135 -7.33 4.71 -15.78
C GLN A 135 -8.34 5.86 -15.77
N LEU A 136 -8.12 6.89 -14.95
CA LEU A 136 -8.97 8.09 -14.92
C LEU A 136 -9.04 8.79 -16.28
N MET A 137 -7.90 8.91 -16.97
CA MET A 137 -7.81 9.54 -18.29
C MET A 137 -8.39 8.69 -19.43
N ARG A 138 -8.80 7.44 -19.20
CA ARG A 138 -9.42 6.58 -20.23
C ARG A 138 -10.94 6.55 -20.16
N VAL A 139 -11.53 7.28 -19.22
CA VAL A 139 -12.99 7.41 -19.13
C VAL A 139 -13.47 8.32 -20.28
N PRO A 140 -14.30 7.82 -21.23
CA PRO A 140 -14.61 8.50 -22.49
C PRO A 140 -15.24 9.89 -22.34
N GLU A 141 -15.91 10.17 -21.23
CA GLU A 141 -16.54 11.48 -20.98
C GLU A 141 -15.54 12.62 -20.76
N LEU A 142 -14.24 12.32 -20.60
CA LEU A 142 -13.23 13.28 -20.17
C LEU A 142 -12.09 13.55 -21.16
N THR A 143 -12.05 12.91 -22.34
CA THR A 143 -10.84 12.93 -23.20
C THR A 143 -10.92 13.86 -24.42
N GLY A 144 -10.03 14.86 -24.47
CA GLY A 144 -9.71 15.72 -25.62
C GLY A 144 -8.35 15.41 -26.27
N GLN A 145 -7.90 16.26 -27.22
CA GLN A 145 -6.66 16.03 -27.98
C GLN A 145 -5.38 16.13 -27.12
N GLU A 146 -5.32 17.04 -26.14
CA GLU A 146 -4.19 17.16 -25.19
C GLU A 146 -4.03 15.92 -24.28
N ASP A 147 -5.13 15.22 -23.99
CA ASP A 147 -5.12 14.00 -23.18
C ASP A 147 -4.36 12.85 -23.86
N THR A 148 -4.22 12.88 -25.19
CA THR A 148 -3.49 11.83 -25.93
C THR A 148 -1.99 11.87 -25.68
N LEU A 149 -1.39 13.07 -25.66
CA LEU A 149 0.04 13.26 -25.41
C LEU A 149 0.38 12.98 -23.94
N GLN A 150 -0.45 13.47 -23.02
CA GLN A 150 -0.29 13.19 -21.58
C GLN A 150 -0.45 11.69 -21.29
N MET A 151 -1.44 11.02 -21.90
CA MET A 151 -1.61 9.57 -21.75
C MET A 151 -0.40 8.80 -22.33
N HIS A 152 0.18 9.26 -23.44
CA HIS A 152 1.40 8.67 -23.97
C HIS A 152 2.59 8.83 -23.00
N GLN A 153 2.78 10.02 -22.42
CA GLN A 153 3.81 10.27 -21.42
C GLN A 153 3.64 9.39 -20.17
N LEU A 154 2.42 9.23 -19.67
CA LEU A 154 2.13 8.34 -18.54
C LEU A 154 2.40 6.88 -18.89
N LYS A 155 2.05 6.41 -20.09
CA LYS A 155 2.39 5.05 -20.56
C LYS A 155 3.90 4.84 -20.58
N MET A 156 4.65 5.80 -21.13
CA MET A 156 6.11 5.75 -21.13
C MET A 156 6.69 5.76 -19.71
N LYS A 157 6.10 6.52 -18.79
CA LYS A 157 6.49 6.52 -17.37
C LYS A 157 6.28 5.14 -16.75
N VAL A 158 5.14 4.47 -16.98
CA VAL A 158 4.92 3.10 -16.48
C VAL A 158 5.98 2.14 -17.00
N ILE A 159 6.31 2.19 -18.29
CA ILE A 159 7.34 1.31 -18.89
C ILE A 159 8.69 1.52 -18.21
N LYS A 160 9.15 2.77 -18.12
CA LYS A 160 10.42 3.12 -17.46
C LYS A 160 10.46 2.71 -15.99
N THR A 161 9.35 2.88 -15.27
CA THR A 161 9.26 2.44 -13.87
C THR A 161 9.35 0.92 -13.76
N MET A 162 8.75 0.16 -14.68
CA MET A 162 8.86 -1.31 -14.70
C MET A 162 10.28 -1.79 -15.04
N GLU A 163 10.99 -1.09 -15.92
CA GLU A 163 12.41 -1.34 -16.22
C GLU A 163 13.26 -1.12 -14.95
N ALA A 164 13.11 0.03 -14.28
CA ALA A 164 13.82 0.33 -13.04
C ALA A 164 13.49 -0.67 -11.91
N ILE A 165 12.24 -1.15 -11.81
CA ILE A 165 11.88 -2.23 -10.87
C ILE A 165 12.67 -3.50 -11.18
N SER A 166 12.80 -3.85 -12.46
CA SER A 166 13.51 -5.05 -12.89
C SER A 166 15.00 -4.96 -12.58
N GLU A 167 15.60 -3.78 -12.77
CA GLU A 167 17.00 -3.48 -12.43
C GLU A 167 17.24 -3.63 -10.91
N VAL A 168 16.43 -2.98 -10.07
CA VAL A 168 16.56 -3.11 -8.61
C VAL A 168 16.39 -4.55 -8.13
N LEU A 169 15.54 -5.35 -8.77
CA LEU A 169 15.40 -6.77 -8.45
C LEU A 169 16.61 -7.62 -8.84
N GLN A 170 17.31 -7.25 -9.92
CA GLN A 170 18.56 -7.89 -10.32
C GLN A 170 19.67 -7.56 -9.32
N ASP A 171 19.82 -6.27 -8.98
CA ASP A 171 20.80 -5.79 -7.99
C ASP A 171 20.57 -6.45 -6.62
N LEU A 172 19.31 -6.49 -6.16
CA LEU A 172 18.94 -7.15 -4.90
C LEU A 172 19.38 -8.62 -4.86
N ARG A 173 19.22 -9.35 -5.97
CA ARG A 173 19.63 -10.76 -6.05
C ARG A 173 21.14 -10.90 -6.04
N PHE A 174 21.84 -10.10 -6.84
CA PHE A 174 23.29 -10.13 -6.95
C PHE A 174 23.97 -9.80 -5.61
N ASP A 175 23.52 -8.74 -4.93
CA ASP A 175 24.07 -8.33 -3.65
C ASP A 175 23.75 -9.35 -2.55
N ALA A 176 22.59 -10.01 -2.61
CA ALA A 176 22.24 -11.05 -1.65
C ALA A 176 23.12 -12.30 -1.79
N GLU A 177 23.50 -12.68 -3.00
CA GLU A 177 24.46 -13.77 -3.25
C GLU A 177 25.87 -13.44 -2.73
N SER A 178 26.20 -12.16 -2.56
CA SER A 178 27.52 -11.71 -2.06
C SER A 178 27.61 -11.68 -0.53
N VAL A 179 26.47 -11.80 0.15
CA VAL A 179 26.35 -11.72 1.62
C VAL A 179 26.23 -13.11 2.28
N GLU A 180 25.82 -14.12 1.51
CA GLU A 180 25.85 -15.53 1.94
C GLU A 180 27.20 -16.20 1.65
#